data_AF-A0A7W4VI62-F1
#
_entry.id   AF-A0A7W4VI62-F1
#
_cell.length_a   1.000
_cell.length_b   1.000
_cell.length_c   1.000
_cell.angle_alpha   90.00
_cell.angle_beta   90.00
_cell.angle_gamma   90.00
#
_symmetry.space_group_name_H-M   'P 1'
#
loop_
_entity.id
_entity.type
_entity.pdbx_description
1 polymer ?
#
loop_
_entity_poly.entity_id
_entity_poly.type
_entity_poly.pdbx_seq_one_letter_code
_entity_poly.pdbx_strand_id
1 'polypeptide(L)'
;MRAIERENTSGWRLEQHCCRNCFGRIASIKHPDGGRTYQCTNCGLEGHGHKPDVVCSCGTKLRKYKGDGRTGVVMVDAGIRCHPNKRVSPEFPSLIVASYGGAQAEGV
;
A
#
# COMPACT_ATOMS: atom_id res chain seq x y z
N MET A 1 -36.89 -18.59 3.03
CA MET A 1 -35.49 -18.60 2.54
C MET A 1 -34.66 -17.75 3.49
N ARG A 2 -33.81 -18.36 4.35
CA ARG A 2 -32.94 -17.60 5.25
C ARG A 2 -31.71 -17.14 4.48
N ALA A 3 -31.43 -15.84 4.52
CA ALA A 3 -30.18 -15.28 4.01
C ALA A 3 -29.01 -15.93 4.77
N ILE A 4 -28.03 -16.46 4.05
CA ILE A 4 -26.74 -16.84 4.64
C ILE A 4 -25.95 -15.55 4.76
N GLU A 5 -26.04 -14.89 5.90
CA GLU A 5 -25.07 -13.86 6.28
C GLU A 5 -23.73 -14.58 6.48
N ARG A 6 -22.90 -14.62 5.43
CA ARG A 6 -21.49 -15.00 5.58
C ARG A 6 -20.78 -13.88 6.31
N GLU A 7 -20.75 -13.96 7.63
CA GLU A 7 -19.83 -13.21 8.46
C GLU A 7 -18.40 -13.72 8.19
N ASN A 8 -17.85 -13.32 7.03
CA ASN A 8 -16.54 -13.76 6.57
C ASN A 8 -15.48 -12.80 7.13
N THR A 9 -15.30 -12.86 8.45
CA THR A 9 -14.29 -12.11 9.22
C THR A 9 -12.92 -12.81 9.28
N SER A 10 -12.76 -14.00 8.69
CA SER A 10 -11.54 -14.82 8.80
C SER A 10 -10.74 -14.99 7.50
N GLY A 11 -11.07 -14.28 6.42
CA GLY A 11 -10.40 -14.43 5.12
C GLY A 11 -9.41 -13.33 4.78
N TRP A 12 -8.30 -13.70 4.14
CA TRP A 12 -7.42 -12.76 3.45
C TRP A 12 -8.17 -12.01 2.34
N ARG A 13 -7.92 -10.71 2.20
CA ARG A 13 -8.51 -9.84 1.18
C ARG A 13 -7.42 -9.05 0.48
N LEU A 14 -7.51 -8.92 -0.85
CA LEU A 14 -6.61 -8.05 -1.60
C LEU A 14 -6.93 -6.57 -1.32
N GLU A 15 -5.89 -5.79 -1.09
CA GLU A 15 -5.93 -4.35 -0.85
C GLU A 15 -5.68 -3.56 -2.14
N GLN A 16 -6.22 -2.34 -2.24
CA GLN A 16 -5.95 -1.43 -3.37
C GLN A 16 -4.61 -0.70 -3.25
N HIS A 17 -3.58 -1.48 -2.90
CA HIS A 17 -2.25 -0.99 -2.55
C HIS A 17 -1.17 -1.90 -3.13
N CYS A 18 0.00 -1.33 -3.40
CA CYS A 18 1.19 -2.07 -3.79
C CYS A 18 2.27 -1.98 -2.70
N CYS A 19 3.09 -3.02 -2.63
CA CYS A 19 4.19 -3.17 -1.68
C CYS A 19 5.28 -2.12 -1.93
N ARG A 20 5.77 -1.48 -0.86
CA ARG A 20 6.88 -0.51 -0.96
C ARG A 20 8.22 -1.13 -1.36
N ASN A 21 8.37 -2.44 -1.21
CA ASN A 21 9.61 -3.14 -1.50
C ASN A 21 9.69 -3.66 -2.94
N CYS A 22 8.61 -4.25 -3.46
CA CYS A 22 8.61 -4.92 -4.75
C CYS A 22 7.47 -4.51 -5.69
N PHE A 23 6.63 -3.55 -5.29
CA PHE A 23 5.43 -3.10 -6.03
C PHE A 23 4.39 -4.19 -6.34
N GLY A 24 4.54 -5.39 -5.75
CA GLY A 24 3.53 -6.45 -5.79
C GLY A 24 2.26 -6.11 -4.99
N ARG A 25 1.22 -6.93 -5.12
CA ARG A 25 -0.06 -6.72 -4.41
C ARG A 25 0.06 -7.01 -2.92
N ILE A 26 -0.81 -6.35 -2.14
CA ILE A 26 -0.93 -6.54 -0.70
C ILE A 26 -2.25 -7.23 -0.41
N ALA A 27 -2.22 -8.24 0.45
CA ALA A 27 -3.40 -8.81 1.07
C ALA A 27 -3.45 -8.41 2.55
N SER A 28 -4.65 -8.37 3.14
CA SER A 28 -4.83 -8.17 4.58
C SER A 28 -5.82 -9.15 5.18
N ILE A 29 -5.67 -9.41 6.47
CA ILE A 29 -6.63 -10.13 7.31
C ILE A 29 -6.91 -9.30 8.56
N LYS A 30 -8.19 -9.21 8.95
CA LYS A 30 -8.62 -8.50 10.16
C LYS A 30 -8.43 -9.37 11.39
N HIS A 31 -8.03 -8.74 12.48
CA HIS A 31 -7.92 -9.37 13.79
C HIS A 31 -9.09 -8.99 14.69
N PRO A 32 -9.40 -9.80 15.72
CA PRO A 32 -10.48 -9.51 16.67
C PRO A 32 -10.28 -8.19 17.45
N ASP A 33 -9.04 -7.73 17.60
CA ASP A 33 -8.67 -6.47 18.27
C ASP A 33 -8.91 -5.21 17.41
N GLY A 34 -9.40 -5.38 16.17
CA GLY A 34 -9.63 -4.29 15.21
C GLY A 34 -8.39 -3.92 14.38
N GLY A 35 -7.24 -4.55 14.64
CA GLY A 35 -6.04 -4.46 13.81
C GLY A 35 -6.14 -5.29 12.53
N ARG A 36 -5.12 -5.18 11.68
CA ARG A 36 -4.94 -6.01 10.49
C ARG A 36 -3.47 -6.42 10.33
N THR A 37 -3.26 -7.66 9.91
CA THR A 37 -1.99 -8.05 9.27
C THR A 37 -2.10 -7.70 7.80
N TYR A 38 -1.10 -7.00 7.28
CA TYR A 38 -0.89 -6.75 5.86
C TYR A 38 0.32 -7.54 5.40
N GLN A 39 0.20 -8.26 4.28
CA GLN A 39 1.28 -9.05 3.72
C GLN A 39 1.37 -8.84 2.20
N CYS A 40 2.58 -8.64 1.68
CA CYS A 40 2.82 -8.64 0.26
C CYS A 40 2.74 -10.06 -0.30
N THR A 41 1.89 -10.27 -1.30
CA THR A 41 1.68 -11.58 -1.93
C THR A 41 2.83 -12.02 -2.84
N ASN A 42 3.85 -11.17 -3.02
CA ASN A 42 5.00 -11.45 -3.88
C ASN A 42 6.29 -11.62 -3.08
N CYS A 43 6.72 -10.58 -2.34
CA CYS A 43 7.99 -10.64 -1.59
C CYS A 43 7.84 -11.00 -0.10
N GLY A 44 6.61 -11.25 0.38
CA GLY A 44 6.37 -11.64 1.78
C GLY A 44 6.56 -10.55 2.83
N LEU A 45 6.81 -9.28 2.45
CA LEU A 45 6.90 -8.18 3.43
C LEU A 45 5.59 -8.09 4.22
N GLU A 46 5.69 -8.16 5.54
CA GLU A 46 4.56 -8.19 6.45
C GLU A 46 4.61 -7.02 7.44
N GLY A 47 3.44 -6.56 7.87
CA GLY A 47 3.30 -5.54 8.90
C GLY A 47 1.91 -5.56 9.53
N HIS A 48 1.86 -5.14 10.80
CA HIS A 48 0.63 -5.09 11.59
C HIS A 48 0.22 -3.64 11.84
N GLY A 49 -1.07 -3.32 11.69
CA GLY A 49 -1.57 -1.98 11.98
C GLY A 49 -3.00 -1.77 11.51
N HIS A 50 -3.45 -0.51 11.53
CA HIS A 50 -4.81 -0.14 11.11
C HIS A 50 -4.91 0.28 9.64
N LYS A 51 -3.78 0.55 8.99
CA LYS A 51 -3.71 1.04 7.61
C LYS A 51 -2.64 0.27 6.82
N PRO A 52 -2.81 0.16 5.49
CA PRO A 52 -1.88 -0.60 4.65
C PRO A 52 -0.50 0.05 4.50
N ASP A 53 -0.33 1.32 4.88
CA ASP A 53 0.94 2.08 4.83
C ASP A 53 2.10 1.43 5.62
N VAL A 54 1.79 0.52 6.55
CA VAL A 54 2.78 -0.32 7.24
C VAL A 54 3.62 -1.19 6.29
N VAL A 55 3.06 -1.58 5.13
CA VAL A 55 3.72 -2.37 4.06
C VAL A 55 3.69 -1.66 2.70
N CYS A 56 2.72 -0.76 2.49
CA CYS A 56 2.44 -0.13 1.20
C CYS A 56 3.38 1.02 0.84
N SER A 57 3.60 1.23 -0.47
CA SER A 57 4.28 2.40 -1.04
C SER A 57 3.69 3.74 -0.61
N CYS A 58 2.41 3.80 -0.21
CA CYS A 58 1.79 5.00 0.35
C CYS A 58 2.47 5.49 1.63
N GLY A 59 3.07 4.57 2.40
CA GLY A 59 3.77 4.86 3.65
C GLY A 59 5.27 5.12 3.48
N THR A 60 5.78 5.21 2.25
CA THR A 60 7.19 5.44 2.00
C THR A 60 7.62 6.79 2.57
N LYS A 61 8.72 6.78 3.33
CA LYS A 61 9.32 7.98 3.91
C LYS A 61 10.75 8.16 3.40
N LEU A 62 11.12 9.40 3.13
CA LEU A 62 12.47 9.79 2.73
C LEU A 62 13.20 10.46 3.87
N ARG A 63 14.52 10.24 3.93
CA ARG A 63 15.42 10.96 4.83
C ARG A 63 15.66 12.35 4.26
N LYS A 64 15.33 13.39 5.03
CA LYS A 64 15.63 14.80 4.70
C LYS A 64 16.48 15.41 5.79
N TYR A 65 17.57 16.07 5.42
CA TYR A 65 18.37 16.85 6.36
C TYR A 65 17.58 18.05 6.88
N LYS A 66 17.73 18.36 8.16
CA LYS A 66 17.10 19.55 8.73
C LYS A 66 17.73 20.80 8.11
N GLY A 67 16.87 21.72 7.66
CA GLY A 67 17.28 23.01 7.09
C GLY A 67 17.51 24.10 8.13
N ASP A 68 17.48 23.76 9.43
CA ASP A 68 17.62 24.67 10.57
C ASP A 68 19.08 24.84 11.02
N GLY A 69 20.04 24.38 10.20
CA GLY A 69 21.47 24.43 10.50
C GLY A 69 21.93 23.42 11.56
N ARG A 70 21.03 22.59 12.12
CA ARG A 70 21.37 21.55 13.09
C ARG A 70 21.70 20.24 12.40
N THR A 71 22.63 19.48 12.97
CA THR A 71 22.90 18.11 12.55
C THR A 71 21.69 17.24 12.89
N GLY A 72 21.03 16.71 11.87
CA GLY A 72 19.88 15.84 12.06
C GLY A 72 19.17 15.49 10.77
N VAL A 73 18.55 14.32 10.77
CA VAL A 73 17.70 13.83 9.68
C VAL A 73 16.28 13.68 10.21
N VAL A 74 15.31 14.13 9.43
CA VAL A 74 13.89 13.87 9.66
C VAL A 74 13.37 12.94 8.57
N MET A 75 12.43 12.07 8.93
CA MET A 75 11.71 11.25 7.95
C MET A 75 10.49 12.03 7.46
N VAL A 76 10.44 12.33 6.17
CA VAL A 76 9.31 13.01 5.53
C VAL A 76 8.54 12.04 4.64
N ASP A 77 7.24 12.24 4.50
CA ASP A 77 6.42 11.51 3.54
C ASP A 77 6.95 11.72 2.12
N ALA A 78 7.14 10.62 1.37
CA ALA A 78 7.66 10.68 0.01
C ALA A 78 6.64 11.19 -1.03
N GLY A 79 5.37 11.35 -0.65
CA GLY A 79 4.29 11.77 -1.54
C GLY A 79 3.86 10.70 -2.54
N ILE A 80 4.36 9.47 -2.43
CA ILE A 80 3.98 8.34 -3.29
C ILE A 80 2.61 7.84 -2.84
N ARG A 81 1.70 7.56 -3.78
CA ARG A 81 0.37 7.02 -3.50
C ARG A 81 -0.03 5.96 -4.52
N CYS A 82 -0.71 4.93 -4.05
CA CYS A 82 -1.30 3.91 -4.90
C CYS A 82 -2.58 4.42 -5.55
N HIS A 83 -2.78 4.08 -6.81
CA HIS A 83 -4.00 4.40 -7.56
C HIS A 83 -4.25 3.35 -8.67
N PRO A 84 -5.47 3.28 -9.22
CA PRO A 84 -5.75 2.43 -10.38
C PRO A 84 -4.89 2.79 -11.59
N ASN A 85 -4.36 1.78 -12.27
CA ASN A 85 -3.68 1.95 -13.54
C ASN A 85 -4.72 2.25 -14.64
N LYS A 86 -4.64 3.42 -15.27
CA LYS A 86 -5.50 3.81 -16.40
C LYS A 86 -5.02 3.22 -17.73
N ARG A 87 -3.79 2.72 -17.81
CA ARG A 87 -3.14 2.19 -19.01
C ARG A 87 -2.79 0.71 -18.80
N VAL A 88 -3.80 -0.11 -18.57
CA VAL A 88 -3.61 -1.57 -18.42
C VAL A 88 -3.38 -2.15 -19.81
N SER A 89 -2.23 -2.79 -20.01
CA SER A 89 -1.86 -3.48 -21.24
C SER A 89 -1.06 -4.74 -20.90
N PRO A 90 -0.78 -5.64 -21.87
CA PRO A 90 0.10 -6.78 -21.64
C PRO A 90 1.49 -6.37 -21.11
N GLU A 91 2.02 -5.23 -21.55
CA GLU A 91 3.30 -4.66 -21.11
C GLU A 91 3.20 -4.03 -19.72
N PHE A 92 2.01 -3.53 -19.36
CA PHE A 92 1.71 -2.91 -18.07
C PHE A 92 0.48 -3.56 -17.40
N PRO A 93 0.58 -4.82 -16.96
CA PRO A 93 -0.60 -5.61 -16.56
C PRO A 93 -1.11 -5.28 -15.16
N SER A 94 -0.36 -4.49 -14.38
CA SER A 94 -0.72 -4.16 -13.01
C SER A 94 -1.97 -3.30 -12.95
N LEU A 95 -3.01 -3.76 -12.24
CA LEU A 95 -4.25 -2.99 -12.05
C LEU A 95 -4.10 -1.82 -11.08
N ILE A 96 -3.17 -1.92 -10.13
CA ILE A 96 -2.84 -0.86 -9.18
C ILE A 96 -1.35 -0.58 -9.31
N VAL A 97 -1.02 0.70 -9.39
CA VAL A 97 0.36 1.20 -9.45
C VAL A 97 0.57 2.26 -8.38
N ALA A 98 1.82 2.69 -8.17
CA ALA A 98 2.13 3.82 -7.31
C ALA A 98 2.89 4.89 -8.08
N SER A 99 2.51 6.15 -7.86
CA SER A 99 3.15 7.32 -8.44
C SER A 99 3.21 8.47 -7.43
N TYR A 100 4.00 9.50 -7.71
CA TYR A 100 3.99 10.73 -6.93
C TYR A 100 2.63 11.44 -7.05
N GLY A 101 2.05 11.86 -5.93
CA GLY A 101 0.76 12.56 -5.88
C GLY A 101 -0.48 11.67 -6.08
N GLY A 102 -0.31 10.40 -6.47
CA GLY A 102 -1.44 9.48 -6.68
C GLY A 102 -2.22 9.69 -7.97
N ALA A 103 -1.61 10.33 -8.95
CA ALA A 103 -2.14 10.48 -10.29
C ALA A 103 -1.16 9.88 -11.30
N GLN A 104 -1.69 9.22 -12.32
CA GLN A 104 -0.92 8.89 -13.52
C GLN A 104 -0.84 10.14 -14.39
N ALA A 105 0.38 10.51 -14.80
CA ALA A 105 0.58 11.59 -15.77
C ALA A 105 -0.18 11.25 -17.07
N GLU A 106 -0.95 12.21 -17.58
CA GLU A 106 -1.61 12.06 -18.87
C GLU A 106 -0.59 12.33 -19.97
N GLY A 107 -0.21 11.30 -20.72
CA GLY A 107 0.52 11.47 -21.98
C GLY A 107 2.01 11.76 -21.81
N VAL A 108 2.81 10.70 -21.96
CA VAL A 108 3.91 10.74 -22.93
C VAL A 108 3.56 9.73 -24.02
#